data_AF-A0A846Q6U5-F1
#
_entry.id   AF-A0A846Q6U5-F1
#
_cell.length_a   1.000
_cell.length_b   1.000
_cell.length_c   1.000
_cell.angle_alpha   90.00
_cell.angle_beta   90.00
_cell.angle_gamma   90.00
#
_symmetry.space_group_name_H-M   'P 1'
#
loop_
_entity.id
_entity.type
_entity.pdbx_description
1 polymer ?
#
loop_
_entity_poly.entity_id
_entity_poly.type
_entity_poly.pdbx_seq_one_letter_code
_entity_poly.pdbx_strand_id
1 'polypeptide(L)' 'KERAYVDSARAIGAGNVHIILKHILPNTIPIILASTILRVVNAILSEAGLSFLGLGDP' A
#
# COMPACT_ATOMS: atom_id res chain seq x y z
N LYS A 1 -7.77 -19.18 3.71
CA LYS A 1 -7.40 -19.26 5.15
C LYS A 1 -7.44 -17.89 5.85
N GLU A 2 -7.42 -16.76 5.11
CA GLU A 2 -7.46 -15.38 5.66
C GLU A 2 -8.81 -14.94 6.25
N ARG A 3 -9.93 -15.57 5.88
CA ARG A 3 -11.28 -15.14 6.34
C ARG A 3 -11.54 -15.37 7.82
N ALA A 4 -10.92 -16.39 8.43
CA ALA A 4 -11.19 -16.76 9.82
C ALA A 4 -10.78 -15.69 10.85
N TYR A 5 -9.76 -14.88 10.53
CA TYR A 5 -9.27 -13.82 11.42
C TYR A 5 -10.20 -12.60 11.44
N VAL A 6 -10.74 -12.23 10.27
CA VAL A 6 -11.69 -11.10 10.13
C VAL A 6 -13.04 -11.46 10.76
N ASP A 7 -13.51 -12.69 10.56
CA ASP A 7 -14.79 -13.15 11.13
C ASP A 7 -14.72 -13.28 12.67
N SER A 8 -13.59 -13.73 13.22
CA SER A 8 -13.38 -13.81 14.67
C SER A 8 -13.29 -12.42 15.32
N ALA A 9 -12.63 -11.45 14.67
CA ALA A 9 -12.55 -10.07 15.17
C ALA A 9 -13.92 -9.37 15.14
N ARG A 10 -14.75 -9.68 14.15
CA ARG A 10 -16.13 -9.15 14.03
C ARG A 10 -17.07 -9.78 15.07
N ALA A 11 -16.86 -11.04 15.44
CA ALA A 11 -17.64 -11.75 16.46
C ALA A 11 -17.44 -11.20 17.89
N ILE A 12 -16.35 -10.46 18.15
CA ILE A 12 -16.04 -9.86 19.47
C ILE A 12 -16.65 -8.44 19.60
N GLY A 13 -17.37 -7.95 18.58
CA GLY A 13 -18.03 -6.63 18.63
C GLY A 13 -17.10 -5.44 18.37
N ALA A 14 -15.88 -5.68 17.90
CA ALA A 14 -14.98 -4.61 17.48
C ALA A 14 -15.48 -3.98 16.16
N GLY A 15 -15.69 -2.66 16.17
CA GLY A 15 -16.10 -1.92 14.97
C GLY A 15 -15.10 -2.09 13.83
N ASN A 16 -15.59 -2.08 12.57
CA ASN A 16 -14.77 -2.30 11.37
C ASN A 16 -13.50 -1.44 11.33
N VAL A 17 -13.56 -0.20 11.82
CA VAL A 17 -12.41 0.72 11.88
C VAL A 17 -11.31 0.22 12.82
N HIS A 18 -11.66 -0.36 13.98
CA HIS A 18 -10.70 -0.92 14.92
C HIS A 18 -9.95 -2.12 14.32
N ILE A 19 -10.69 -2.99 13.62
CA ILE A 19 -10.11 -4.18 12.96
C ILE A 19 -9.17 -3.75 11.83
N ILE A 20 -9.58 -2.77 11.03
CA ILE A 20 -8.77 -2.24 9.93
C ILE A 20 -7.46 -1.65 10.48
N LEU A 21 -7.53 -0.74 11.45
CA LEU A 21 -6.34 -0.03 11.94
C LEU A 21 -5.39 -0.90 12.78
N LYS A 22 -5.92 -1.86 13.56
CA LYS A 22 -5.10 -2.66 14.47
C LYS A 22 -4.62 -3.98 13.88
N HIS A 23 -5.34 -4.53 12.90
CA HIS A 23 -5.01 -5.86 12.36
C HIS A 23 -4.71 -5.85 10.86
N ILE A 24 -5.45 -5.10 10.04
CA ILE A 24 -5.24 -5.13 8.58
C ILE A 24 -4.09 -4.19 8.20
N LEU A 25 -4.17 -2.93 8.62
CA LEU A 25 -3.21 -1.88 8.28
C LEU A 25 -1.76 -2.25 8.65
N PRO A 26 -1.40 -2.65 9.89
CA PRO A 26 -0.03 -3.01 10.22
C PRO A 26 0.50 -4.24 9.48
N ASN A 27 -0.38 -5.18 9.09
CA ASN A 27 0.04 -6.35 8.33
C ASN A 27 0.21 -6.07 6.82
N THR A 28 -0.55 -5.11 6.26
CA THR A 28 -0.47 -4.76 4.84
C THR A 28 0.54 -3.64 4.55
N ILE A 29 0.91 -2.82 5.54
CA ILE A 29 1.92 -1.76 5.41
C ILE A 29 3.23 -2.25 4.75
N PRO A 30 3.87 -3.35 5.21
CA PRO A 30 5.13 -3.81 4.61
C PRO A 30 5.01 -4.14 3.12
N ILE A 31 3.88 -4.72 2.72
CA ILE A 31 3.58 -5.10 1.34
C ILE A 31 3.38 -3.84 0.48
N ILE A 32 2.58 -2.88 0.98
CA ILE A 32 2.35 -1.62 0.29
C ILE A 32 3.66 -0.85 0.14
N LEU A 33 4.50 -0.80 1.18
CA LEU A 33 5.78 -0.11 1.15
C LEU A 33 6.69 -0.66 0.05
N ALA A 34 6.84 -1.99 -0.02
CA ALA A 34 7.65 -2.64 -1.05
C ALA A 34 7.16 -2.30 -2.48
N SER A 35 5.85 -2.40 -2.72
CA SER A 35 5.26 -2.06 -4.03
C SER A 35 5.38 -0.56 -4.37
N THR A 36 5.29 0.30 -3.36
CA THR A 36 5.40 1.76 -3.53
C THR A 36 6.82 2.15 -3.91
N ILE A 37 7.84 1.55 -3.27
CA ILE A 37 9.25 1.78 -3.63
C ILE A 37 9.48 1.48 -5.11
N LEU A 38 9.01 0.31 -5.58
CA LEU A 38 9.13 -0.06 -7.00
C LEU A 38 8.43 0.95 -7.92
N ARG A 39 7.25 1.45 -7.55
CA ARG A 39 6.55 2.49 -8.32
C ARG A 39 7.33 3.80 -8.36
N VAL A 40 7.90 4.22 -7.23
CA VAL A 40 8.71 5.44 -7.15
C VAL A 40 9.94 5.32 -8.06
N VAL A 41 10.66 4.20 -8.03
CA VAL A 41 11.81 3.97 -8.91
C VAL A 41 11.40 4.08 -10.39
N ASN A 42 10.29 3.46 -10.77
CA ASN A 42 9.80 3.53 -12.15
C ASN A 42 9.36 4.94 -12.55
N ALA A 43 8.73 5.68 -11.62
CA ALA A 43 8.33 7.06 -11.86
C ALA A 43 9.55 7.96 -12.10
N ILE A 44 10.57 7.86 -11.24
CA ILE A 44 11.83 8.60 -11.38
C ILE A 44 12.51 8.27 -12.71
N LEU A 45 12.61 6.98 -13.07
CA LEU A 45 13.25 6.59 -14.33
C LEU A 45 12.47 7.11 -15.54
N SER A 46 11.15 7.10 -15.48
CA SER A 46 10.29 7.63 -16.55
C SER A 46 10.47 9.14 -16.69
N GLU A 47 10.47 9.87 -15.58
CA GLU A 47 10.70 11.31 -15.55
C GLU A 47 12.11 11.68 -16.05
N ALA A 48 13.13 10.93 -15.63
CA ALA A 48 14.50 11.09 -16.12
C ALA A 48 14.61 10.81 -17.63
N GLY A 49 13.91 9.80 -18.13
CA GLY A 49 13.84 9.50 -19.56
C GLY A 49 13.16 10.61 -20.37
N LEU A 50 12.07 11.17 -19.85
CA LEU A 50 11.37 12.32 -20.44
C LEU A 50 12.23 13.59 -20.40
N SER A 51 12.88 13.86 -19.26
CA SER A 51 13.81 14.98 -19.09
C SER A 51 15.00 14.88 -20.05
N PHE A 52 15.56 13.68 -20.25
CA PHE A 52 16.61 13.43 -21.25
C PHE A 52 16.14 13.72 -22.68
N LEU A 53 14.88 13.40 -23.01
CA LEU A 53 14.26 13.72 -24.29
C LEU A 53 13.86 15.22 -24.42
N GLY A 54 14.03 16.02 -23.36
CA GLY A 54 13.63 17.43 -23.33
C GLY A 54 12.13 17.67 -23.12
N LEU A 55 11.40 16.64 -22.67
CA LEU A 55 9.95 16.62 -22.44
C LEU A 55 9.61 16.57 -20.93
N GLY A 56 10.44 17.17 -20.08
CA GLY A 56 10.15 17.29 -18.65
C GLY A 56 8.99 18.24 -18.39
N ASP A 57 8.20 17.98 -17.35
CA ASP A 57 7.24 18.94 -16.81
C ASP A 57 7.98 20.23 -16.40
N PRO A 58 7.42 21.44 -16.61
CA PRO A 58 7.94 22.67 -16.02
C PRO A 58 7.83 22.69 -14.49
#